data_AF-A0A1Q9VVU1-F1
#
_entry.id   AF-A0A1Q9VVU1-F1
#
_cell.length_a   1.000
_cell.length_b   1.000
_cell.length_c   1.000
_cell.angle_alpha   90.00
_cell.angle_beta   90.00
_cell.angle_gamma   90.00
#
_symmetry.space_group_name_H-M   'P 1'
#
loop_
_entity.id
_entity.type
_entity.pdbx_description
1 polymer ?
#
loop_
_entity_poly.entity_id
_entity_poly.type
_entity_poly.pdbx_seq_one_letter_code
_entity_poly.pdbx_strand_id
1 'polypeptide(L)'
;MLVDENVQMLDEKSAPGFPGAHEAERTHATQHCALWVYTGTATVRSLGGVVEFGSGECLLVPAGVPYEITVHVGSLVIPILVPERSITGLPLPVVITVDESWNAWILHHFAAWVSPMRSPGYTGDEVLSELDRRVDQPEAPVYPTSSPAESIARQLCRFPTDARPLRDLASASGVSAQSLRRAFLEETGMTPGVWRTATRLHTAREYLLAGYSVAWTADQVGFASAHGFIRAFSDRFGQTPARWARGKTAVGDGERALEARRTTCLAESLRRGAAAGRSVPSIPASVAARRTYRDTHVVLWMYRGTARVSVDDRRIELSEGDAVWMPAGHSHEVAVDDGAVALPMPFSADLLDVRGDDVVVTRVPARWTQFMLHNVISSVTLLRPEGYDPTEVLQVFGGLVKRRRDIEDAALMMPVTPAARLIARKTLDDLADRTTTTQWAEDVGVSVRTVNRWFREETGRGYGRWRRTARVRRAMELLDQGVAPSVTARRVGYTHLSAFSRDFGEEVGMSPREFVRRPPR
;
A
#
# COMPACT_ATOMS: atom_id res chain seq x y z
N MET A 1 -8.95 23.90 6.24
CA MET A 1 -10.32 24.44 6.07
C MET A 1 -11.27 23.44 5.46
N LEU A 2 -11.27 23.17 4.14
CA LEU A 2 -11.98 21.99 3.61
C LEU A 2 -11.45 20.70 4.29
N VAL A 3 -10.13 20.65 4.51
CA VAL A 3 -9.45 19.58 5.26
C VAL A 3 -10.00 19.37 6.69
N ASP A 4 -10.38 20.42 7.43
CA ASP A 4 -10.71 20.32 8.87
C ASP A 4 -12.18 19.94 9.14
N GLU A 5 -13.13 20.40 8.31
CA GLU A 5 -14.54 19.96 8.42
C GLU A 5 -14.75 18.53 7.89
N ASN A 6 -13.93 18.10 6.92
CA ASN A 6 -13.96 16.72 6.44
C ASN A 6 -13.47 15.76 7.51
N VAL A 7 -12.48 16.18 8.30
CA VAL A 7 -12.03 15.48 9.51
C VAL A 7 -13.19 15.35 10.49
N GLN A 8 -13.96 16.43 10.75
CA GLN A 8 -15.08 16.38 11.70
C GLN A 8 -16.21 15.40 11.29
N MET A 9 -16.55 15.29 10.00
CA MET A 9 -17.55 14.31 9.53
C MET A 9 -17.03 12.86 9.57
N LEU A 10 -15.75 12.65 9.23
CA LEU A 10 -15.10 11.35 9.34
C LEU A 10 -14.82 10.98 10.80
N ASP A 11 -14.75 11.98 11.70
CA ASP A 11 -14.60 11.87 13.15
C ASP A 11 -15.92 11.57 13.89
N GLU A 12 -17.07 11.75 13.25
CA GLU A 12 -18.38 11.34 13.78
C GLU A 12 -18.83 9.96 13.27
N LYS A 13 -18.35 9.51 12.10
CA LYS A 13 -18.65 8.18 11.53
C LYS A 13 -17.71 7.09 12.04
N SER A 14 -18.24 5.97 12.52
CA SER A 14 -17.45 4.75 12.76
C SER A 14 -16.69 4.35 11.49
N ALA A 15 -15.44 3.92 11.63
CA ALA A 15 -14.67 3.39 10.51
C ALA A 15 -15.41 2.17 9.93
N PRO A 16 -15.62 2.09 8.61
CA PRO A 16 -16.27 0.92 8.02
C PRO A 16 -15.45 -0.34 8.28
N GLY A 17 -16.11 -1.44 8.62
CA GLY A 17 -15.49 -2.76 8.54
C GLY A 17 -15.18 -3.09 7.08
N PHE A 18 -14.11 -3.83 6.83
CA PHE A 18 -13.73 -4.24 5.48
C PHE A 18 -13.97 -5.74 5.31
N PRO A 19 -14.67 -6.16 4.25
CA PRO A 19 -15.02 -7.55 4.01
C PRO A 19 -13.80 -8.39 3.64
N GLY A 20 -13.94 -9.71 3.75
CA GLY A 20 -12.95 -10.65 3.23
C GLY A 20 -12.87 -10.59 1.71
N ALA A 21 -11.79 -11.13 1.15
CA ALA A 21 -11.56 -11.20 -0.28
C ALA A 21 -11.14 -12.61 -0.69
N HIS A 22 -11.47 -13.00 -1.90
CA HIS A 22 -11.06 -14.27 -2.47
C HIS A 22 -10.48 -14.03 -3.86
N GLU A 23 -9.28 -14.54 -4.11
CA GLU A 23 -8.67 -14.53 -5.44
C GLU A 23 -8.49 -15.99 -5.86
N ALA A 24 -9.14 -16.31 -7.00
CA ALA A 24 -9.05 -17.62 -7.65
C ALA A 24 -7.61 -17.95 -8.04
N GLU A 25 -7.39 -19.20 -8.46
CA GLU A 25 -6.05 -19.71 -8.76
C GLU A 25 -5.23 -18.79 -9.68
N ARG A 26 -4.03 -18.44 -9.22
CA ARG A 26 -3.09 -17.55 -9.90
C ARG A 26 -1.70 -18.15 -9.95
N THR A 27 -0.97 -17.85 -11.02
CA THR A 27 0.44 -18.22 -11.19
C THR A 27 1.22 -17.04 -11.76
N HIS A 28 2.40 -16.76 -11.18
CA HIS A 28 3.30 -15.71 -11.66
C HIS A 28 4.52 -16.36 -12.32
N ALA A 29 4.70 -16.19 -13.63
CA ALA A 29 5.69 -16.96 -14.38
C ALA A 29 7.16 -16.64 -14.04
N THR A 30 7.45 -15.41 -13.62
CA THR A 30 8.84 -14.90 -13.47
C THR A 30 9.08 -14.16 -12.15
N GLN A 31 8.10 -14.21 -11.25
CA GLN A 31 8.10 -13.48 -9.98
C GLN A 31 7.55 -14.37 -8.87
N HIS A 32 8.21 -14.41 -7.71
CA HIS A 32 7.58 -14.87 -6.48
C HIS A 32 6.53 -13.86 -6.03
N CYS A 33 5.56 -14.30 -5.24
CA CYS A 33 4.57 -13.44 -4.61
C CYS A 33 4.73 -13.53 -3.10
N ALA A 34 5.08 -12.42 -2.45
CA ALA A 34 5.08 -12.28 -1.01
C ALA A 34 3.73 -11.72 -0.54
N LEU A 35 2.99 -12.50 0.23
CA LEU A 35 1.67 -12.17 0.75
C LEU A 35 1.80 -11.78 2.22
N TRP A 36 1.91 -10.48 2.49
CA TRP A 36 2.12 -9.94 3.83
C TRP A 36 0.81 -9.66 4.56
N VAL A 37 0.59 -10.24 5.73
CA VAL A 37 -0.61 -9.94 6.55
C VAL A 37 -0.33 -8.74 7.45
N TYR A 38 -0.84 -7.58 7.04
CA TYR A 38 -0.76 -6.34 7.83
C TYR A 38 -1.62 -6.43 9.09
N THR A 39 -2.78 -7.09 9.00
CA THR A 39 -3.67 -7.38 10.14
C THR A 39 -4.60 -8.54 9.79
N GLY A 40 -5.08 -9.26 10.81
CA GLY A 40 -6.00 -10.39 10.64
C GLY A 40 -5.30 -11.68 10.21
N THR A 41 -5.96 -12.45 9.33
CA THR A 41 -5.53 -13.79 8.89
C THR A 41 -5.88 -14.05 7.43
N ALA A 42 -5.14 -14.95 6.79
CA ALA A 42 -5.42 -15.42 5.44
C ALA A 42 -5.07 -16.90 5.28
N THR A 43 -5.68 -17.52 4.29
CA THR A 43 -5.46 -18.92 3.93
C THR A 43 -5.08 -19.01 2.47
N VAL A 44 -4.02 -19.76 2.16
CA VAL A 44 -3.57 -20.03 0.80
C VAL A 44 -3.60 -21.53 0.53
N ARG A 45 -4.20 -21.91 -0.59
CA ARG A 45 -4.19 -23.28 -1.11
C ARG A 45 -3.24 -23.36 -2.28
N SER A 46 -2.29 -24.29 -2.25
CA SER A 46 -1.33 -24.54 -3.33
C SER A 46 -1.05 -26.04 -3.46
N LEU A 47 -0.17 -26.42 -4.39
CA LEU A 47 0.23 -27.83 -4.64
C LEU A 47 0.81 -28.51 -3.38
N GLY A 48 1.37 -27.74 -2.45
CA GLY A 48 1.91 -28.23 -1.17
C GLY A 48 0.88 -28.37 -0.04
N GLY A 49 -0.39 -28.04 -0.28
CA GLY A 49 -1.45 -28.09 0.73
C GLY A 49 -2.06 -26.72 1.04
N VAL A 50 -2.75 -26.64 2.18
CA VAL A 50 -3.38 -25.41 2.68
C VAL A 50 -2.52 -24.83 3.80
N VAL A 51 -2.18 -23.55 3.69
CA VAL A 51 -1.37 -22.81 4.64
C VAL A 51 -2.18 -21.64 5.18
N GLU A 52 -2.30 -21.55 6.51
CA GLU A 52 -2.91 -20.43 7.21
C GLU A 52 -1.81 -19.59 7.87
N PHE A 53 -1.96 -18.28 7.81
CA PHE A 53 -0.98 -17.32 8.32
C PHE A 53 -1.67 -16.02 8.76
N GLY A 54 -1.09 -15.34 9.74
CA GLY A 54 -1.69 -14.24 10.48
C GLY A 54 -0.85 -12.97 10.51
N SER A 55 -1.36 -11.96 11.21
CA SER A 55 -0.68 -10.67 11.42
C SER A 55 0.77 -10.87 11.85
N GLY A 56 1.71 -10.21 11.17
CA GLY A 56 3.14 -10.41 11.43
C GLY A 56 3.78 -11.52 10.59
N GLU A 57 3.02 -12.21 9.74
CA GLU A 57 3.50 -13.28 8.87
C GLU A 57 3.37 -12.94 7.38
N CYS A 58 4.34 -13.42 6.61
CA CYS A 58 4.40 -13.30 5.16
C CYS A 58 4.47 -14.69 4.54
N LEU A 59 3.55 -15.01 3.63
CA LEU A 59 3.69 -16.22 2.81
C LEU A 59 4.42 -15.88 1.51
N LEU A 60 5.55 -16.53 1.28
CA LEU A 60 6.29 -16.45 0.02
C LEU A 60 5.84 -17.58 -0.91
N VAL A 61 5.13 -17.24 -1.98
CA VAL A 61 4.74 -18.17 -3.04
C VAL A 61 5.77 -18.14 -4.17
N PRO A 62 6.36 -19.27 -4.58
CA PRO A 62 7.39 -19.28 -5.61
C PRO A 62 6.85 -18.90 -7.00
N ALA A 63 7.73 -18.43 -7.88
CA ALA A 63 7.39 -18.22 -9.29
C ALA A 63 7.00 -19.56 -9.92
N GLY A 64 5.99 -19.55 -10.78
CA GLY A 64 5.47 -20.75 -11.43
C GLY A 64 4.61 -21.65 -10.55
N VAL A 65 4.45 -21.33 -9.25
CA VAL A 65 3.58 -22.11 -8.35
C VAL A 65 2.16 -21.55 -8.36
N PRO A 66 1.14 -22.35 -8.73
CA PRO A 66 -0.24 -21.93 -8.64
C PRO A 66 -0.68 -21.86 -7.17
N TYR A 67 -1.43 -20.82 -6.84
CA TYR A 67 -2.04 -20.66 -5.53
C TYR A 67 -3.39 -19.96 -5.62
N GLU A 68 -4.26 -20.27 -4.69
CA GLU A 68 -5.54 -19.60 -4.43
C GLU A 68 -5.47 -19.00 -3.04
N ILE A 69 -6.01 -17.80 -2.84
CA ILE A 69 -5.97 -17.09 -1.56
C ILE A 69 -7.36 -16.66 -1.11
N THR A 70 -7.62 -16.88 0.17
CA THR A 70 -8.79 -16.35 0.88
C THR A 70 -8.31 -15.47 2.03
N VAL A 71 -8.64 -14.18 1.95
CA VAL A 71 -8.41 -13.18 3.00
C VAL A 71 -9.67 -13.11 3.86
N HIS A 72 -9.53 -13.36 5.16
CA HIS A 72 -10.68 -13.40 6.06
C HIS A 72 -11.21 -12.01 6.39
N VAL A 73 -12.47 -11.91 6.82
CA VAL A 73 -13.10 -10.64 7.20
C VAL A 73 -12.25 -9.90 8.24
N GLY A 74 -12.06 -8.59 8.06
CA GLY A 74 -11.21 -7.80 8.95
C GLY A 74 -9.71 -8.02 8.77
N SER A 75 -9.29 -8.70 7.69
CA SER A 75 -7.87 -8.94 7.38
C SER A 75 -7.37 -8.13 6.19
N LEU A 76 -6.10 -7.74 6.21
CA LEU A 76 -5.43 -7.02 5.12
C LEU A 76 -4.18 -7.77 4.71
N VAL A 77 -4.16 -8.20 3.45
CA VAL A 77 -2.99 -8.83 2.83
C VAL A 77 -2.43 -7.91 1.76
N ILE A 78 -1.15 -7.58 1.86
CA ILE A 78 -0.42 -6.76 0.89
C ILE A 78 0.39 -7.72 -0.01
N PRO A 79 0.00 -7.90 -1.29
CA PRO A 79 0.75 -8.73 -2.22
C PRO A 79 1.92 -7.93 -2.81
N ILE A 80 3.10 -8.53 -2.80
CA ILE A 80 4.33 -7.94 -3.32
C ILE A 80 4.92 -8.90 -4.34
N LEU A 81 5.18 -8.41 -5.55
CA LEU A 81 5.84 -9.22 -6.58
C LEU A 81 7.35 -9.05 -6.51
N VAL A 82 8.01 -10.20 -6.49
CA VAL A 82 9.43 -10.35 -6.21
C VAL A 82 10.05 -11.01 -7.42
N PRO A 83 10.99 -10.40 -8.14
CA PRO A 83 11.66 -11.11 -9.24
C PRO A 83 12.24 -12.45 -8.78
N GLU A 84 12.11 -13.49 -9.60
CA GLU A 84 12.56 -14.86 -9.21
C GLU A 84 14.04 -14.89 -8.80
N ARG A 85 14.87 -14.09 -9.45
CA ARG A 85 16.30 -13.96 -9.14
C ARG A 85 16.60 -13.37 -7.75
N SER A 86 15.61 -12.75 -7.09
CA SER A 86 15.76 -12.14 -5.77
C SER A 86 15.80 -13.17 -4.65
N ILE A 87 15.12 -14.31 -4.82
CA ILE A 87 15.03 -15.37 -3.81
C ILE A 87 15.27 -16.70 -4.50
N THR A 88 16.49 -17.23 -4.42
CA THR A 88 16.79 -18.50 -5.11
C THR A 88 16.42 -19.69 -4.23
N GLY A 89 15.94 -20.78 -4.84
CA GLY A 89 15.79 -22.06 -4.14
C GLY A 89 14.50 -22.20 -3.32
N LEU A 90 13.44 -21.50 -3.68
CA LEU A 90 12.07 -21.64 -3.16
C LEU A 90 11.31 -22.78 -3.88
N PRO A 91 11.12 -23.98 -3.30
CA PRO A 91 10.45 -25.10 -3.97
C PRO A 91 8.92 -25.08 -3.82
N LEU A 92 8.42 -24.55 -2.70
CA LEU A 92 7.00 -24.50 -2.31
C LEU A 92 6.72 -23.21 -1.51
N PRO A 93 5.44 -22.85 -1.30
CA PRO A 93 5.07 -21.73 -0.45
C PRO A 93 5.62 -21.87 0.97
N VAL A 94 6.22 -20.81 1.51
CA VAL A 94 6.82 -20.80 2.86
C VAL A 94 6.38 -19.58 3.67
N VAL A 95 6.03 -19.79 4.93
CA VAL A 95 5.65 -18.72 5.86
C VAL A 95 6.88 -18.23 6.60
N ILE A 96 7.03 -16.91 6.68
CA ILE A 96 8.08 -16.26 7.45
C ILE A 96 7.50 -15.13 8.29
N THR A 97 8.04 -14.94 9.49
CA THR A 97 7.64 -13.81 10.35
C THR A 97 8.37 -12.54 9.92
N VAL A 98 7.66 -11.42 9.86
CA VAL A 98 8.25 -10.08 9.67
C VAL A 98 7.79 -9.20 10.83
N ASP A 99 8.68 -8.34 11.30
CA ASP A 99 8.35 -7.44 12.41
C ASP A 99 7.49 -6.25 11.92
N GLU A 100 6.57 -5.76 12.75
CA GLU A 100 5.68 -4.65 12.40
C GLU A 100 6.41 -3.36 12.03
N SER A 101 7.65 -3.17 12.49
CA SER A 101 8.49 -2.02 12.09
C SER A 101 8.75 -1.96 10.57
N TRP A 102 8.56 -3.06 9.85
CA TRP A 102 8.67 -3.13 8.39
C TRP A 102 7.41 -2.64 7.65
N ASN A 103 6.29 -2.42 8.32
CA ASN A 103 5.01 -2.08 7.67
C ASN A 103 5.11 -0.87 6.73
N ALA A 104 5.67 0.24 7.22
CA ALA A 104 5.83 1.45 6.40
C ALA A 104 6.77 1.21 5.21
N TRP A 105 7.79 0.40 5.42
CA TRP A 105 8.76 0.06 4.39
C TRP A 105 8.11 -0.83 3.31
N ILE A 106 7.38 -1.87 3.70
CA ILE A 106 6.60 -2.75 2.81
C ILE A 106 5.60 -1.93 1.99
N LEU A 107 4.89 -1.00 2.63
CA LEU A 107 3.96 -0.10 1.94
C LEU A 107 4.66 0.83 0.95
N HIS A 108 5.86 1.34 1.27
CA HIS A 108 6.67 2.10 0.32
C HIS A 108 7.04 1.25 -0.91
N HIS A 109 7.46 0.01 -0.71
CA HIS A 109 7.76 -0.91 -1.81
C HIS A 109 6.53 -1.19 -2.67
N PHE A 110 5.41 -1.50 -2.03
CA PHE A 110 4.14 -1.69 -2.70
C PHE A 110 3.77 -0.45 -3.53
N ALA A 111 3.92 0.76 -2.97
CA ALA A 111 3.69 2.02 -3.67
C ALA A 111 4.60 2.18 -4.90
N ALA A 112 5.87 1.82 -4.79
CA ALA A 112 6.81 1.86 -5.91
C ALA A 112 6.46 0.85 -7.01
N TRP A 113 5.87 -0.30 -6.65
CA TRP A 113 5.41 -1.33 -7.58
C TRP A 113 4.17 -0.90 -8.36
N VAL A 114 3.15 -0.38 -7.67
CA VAL A 114 1.84 -0.07 -8.27
C VAL A 114 1.77 1.32 -8.90
N SER A 115 2.85 2.09 -8.85
CA SER A 115 2.85 3.49 -9.24
C SER A 115 4.12 3.91 -9.98
N PRO A 116 4.11 5.10 -10.60
CA PRO A 116 5.31 5.65 -11.22
C PRO A 116 6.27 6.34 -10.24
N MET A 117 6.03 6.30 -8.93
CA MET A 117 6.97 6.86 -7.96
C MET A 117 8.30 6.10 -8.01
N ARG A 118 9.40 6.86 -8.04
CA ARG A 118 10.77 6.36 -8.11
C ARG A 118 11.59 7.03 -7.03
N SER A 119 12.21 6.27 -6.15
CA SER A 119 13.26 6.83 -5.29
C SER A 119 14.61 6.67 -6.00
N PRO A 120 15.37 7.74 -6.21
CA PRO A 120 16.71 7.64 -6.78
C PRO A 120 17.57 6.63 -5.99
N GLY A 121 18.06 5.59 -6.66
CA GLY A 121 18.86 4.53 -6.02
C GLY A 121 18.06 3.41 -5.35
N TYR A 122 16.72 3.50 -5.28
CA TYR A 122 15.86 2.45 -4.76
C TYR A 122 15.39 1.52 -5.87
N THR A 123 15.60 0.24 -5.67
CA THR A 123 15.26 -0.80 -6.66
C THR A 123 14.11 -1.70 -6.21
N GLY A 124 13.68 -1.59 -4.95
CA GLY A 124 12.68 -2.46 -4.34
C GLY A 124 13.26 -3.72 -3.67
N ASP A 125 14.55 -3.96 -3.84
CA ASP A 125 15.23 -5.15 -3.32
C ASP A 125 15.23 -5.27 -1.80
N GLU A 126 15.24 -4.14 -1.10
CA GLU A 126 15.52 -4.02 0.33
C GLU A 126 14.50 -4.69 1.29
N VAL A 127 13.27 -5.05 0.86
CA VAL A 127 12.38 -5.98 1.62
C VAL A 127 12.66 -7.43 1.30
N LEU A 128 12.97 -7.71 0.04
CA LEU A 128 13.15 -9.05 -0.49
C LEU A 128 14.40 -9.71 0.09
N SER A 129 15.39 -8.90 0.46
CA SER A 129 16.54 -9.29 1.27
C SER A 129 16.19 -9.98 2.56
N GLU A 130 15.26 -9.39 3.28
CA GLU A 130 14.93 -9.83 4.62
C GLU A 130 14.05 -11.09 4.58
N LEU A 131 13.30 -11.24 3.47
CA LEU A 131 12.55 -12.44 3.14
C LEU A 131 13.49 -13.57 2.62
N ASP A 132 14.53 -13.25 1.82
CA ASP A 132 15.55 -14.17 1.26
C ASP A 132 16.47 -14.74 2.36
N ARG A 133 16.82 -13.97 3.39
CA ARG A 133 17.56 -14.53 4.54
C ARG A 133 16.80 -15.57 5.34
N ARG A 134 15.50 -15.73 5.09
CA ARG A 134 14.68 -16.78 5.70
C ARG A 134 14.35 -17.92 4.73
N VAL A 135 14.87 -17.86 3.50
CA VAL A 135 14.71 -18.92 2.51
C VAL A 135 15.99 -19.15 1.72
N ASP A 136 16.72 -20.22 2.03
CA ASP A 136 17.39 -20.98 0.97
C ASP A 136 17.74 -22.38 1.50
N GLN A 137 17.32 -23.43 0.79
CA GLN A 137 18.16 -24.56 0.38
C GLN A 137 17.32 -25.67 -0.33
N PRO A 138 17.91 -26.46 -1.25
CA PRO A 138 17.27 -27.48 -2.06
C PRO A 138 16.56 -28.42 -1.12
N GLU A 139 15.24 -28.51 -1.30
CA GLU A 139 14.31 -29.01 -0.30
C GLU A 139 14.95 -30.17 0.47
N ALA A 140 15.15 -29.93 1.78
CA ALA A 140 15.66 -30.97 2.66
C ALA A 140 14.82 -32.23 2.37
N PRO A 141 15.45 -33.39 2.18
CA PRO A 141 14.70 -34.59 1.84
C PRO A 141 13.53 -34.73 2.79
N VAL A 142 12.31 -34.85 2.25
CA VAL A 142 11.07 -34.85 3.03
C VAL A 142 11.25 -35.74 4.24
N TYR A 143 10.98 -35.19 5.42
CA TYR A 143 11.25 -35.89 6.66
C TYR A 143 10.10 -36.86 6.95
N PRO A 144 10.37 -38.16 7.10
CA PRO A 144 9.30 -39.10 7.44
C PRO A 144 8.78 -38.78 8.84
N THR A 145 7.46 -38.85 9.00
CA THR A 145 6.75 -38.48 10.24
C THR A 145 6.16 -39.69 10.96
N SER A 146 6.08 -40.86 10.31
CA SER A 146 5.61 -42.07 10.98
C SER A 146 6.68 -42.63 11.93
N SER A 147 6.24 -43.11 13.10
CA SER A 147 7.08 -43.94 13.95
C SER A 147 7.10 -45.37 13.38
N PRO A 148 8.27 -46.00 13.15
CA PRO A 148 9.61 -45.62 13.64
C PRO A 148 10.53 -44.90 12.64
N ALA A 149 10.05 -44.54 11.45
CA ALA A 149 10.85 -43.89 10.40
C ALA A 149 11.41 -42.52 10.82
N GLU A 150 10.60 -41.73 11.52
CA GLU A 150 10.97 -40.42 12.09
C GLU A 150 12.18 -40.53 13.04
N SER A 151 12.19 -41.53 13.92
CA SER A 151 13.25 -41.71 14.92
C SER A 151 14.61 -41.98 14.28
N ILE A 152 14.63 -42.82 13.24
CA ILE A 152 15.84 -43.17 12.50
C ILE A 152 16.32 -42.00 11.64
N ALA A 153 15.40 -41.27 11.00
CA ALA A 153 15.74 -40.04 10.26
C ALA A 153 16.41 -39.01 11.18
N ARG A 154 15.91 -38.83 12.41
CA ARG A 154 16.50 -37.93 13.42
C ARG A 154 17.92 -38.33 13.78
N GLN A 155 18.17 -39.61 13.99
CA GLN A 155 19.50 -40.12 14.34
C GLN A 155 20.50 -39.88 13.21
N LEU A 156 20.11 -40.11 11.96
CA LEU A 156 20.99 -39.93 10.79
C LEU A 156 21.30 -38.45 10.49
N CYS A 157 20.38 -37.53 10.77
CA CYS A 157 20.67 -36.09 10.68
C CYS A 157 21.66 -35.63 11.77
N ARG A 158 21.53 -36.16 13.00
CA ARG A 158 22.40 -35.80 14.12
C ARG A 158 23.82 -36.37 13.99
N PHE A 159 23.95 -37.55 13.39
CA PHE A 159 25.22 -38.24 13.19
C PHE A 159 25.40 -38.63 11.72
N PRO A 160 25.71 -37.67 10.84
CA PRO A 160 25.76 -37.90 9.40
C PRO A 160 26.81 -38.93 8.98
N THR A 161 27.84 -39.17 9.81
CA THR A 161 28.88 -40.18 9.58
C THR A 161 28.48 -41.61 9.93
N ASP A 162 27.30 -41.84 10.54
CA ASP A 162 26.83 -43.19 10.87
C ASP A 162 26.65 -44.04 9.61
N ALA A 163 27.46 -45.09 9.52
CA ALA A 163 27.55 -45.99 8.37
C ALA A 163 26.75 -47.29 8.53
N ARG A 164 26.03 -47.49 9.65
CA ARG A 164 25.27 -48.73 9.89
C ARG A 164 24.28 -49.02 8.76
N PRO A 165 24.12 -50.29 8.36
CA PRO A 165 23.17 -50.68 7.32
C PRO A 165 21.72 -50.61 7.84
N LEU A 166 20.76 -50.46 6.92
CA LEU A 166 19.34 -50.26 7.24
C LEU A 166 18.75 -51.34 8.15
N ARG A 167 19.19 -52.60 8.01
CA ARG A 167 18.69 -53.73 8.82
C ARG A 167 19.03 -53.60 10.31
N ASP A 168 20.19 -53.03 10.63
CA ASP A 168 20.67 -52.88 11.99
C ASP A 168 19.94 -51.69 12.66
N LEU A 169 19.68 -50.62 11.89
CA LEU A 169 18.87 -49.47 12.32
C LEU A 169 17.40 -49.85 12.56
N ALA A 170 16.83 -50.69 11.70
CA ALA A 170 15.45 -51.17 11.82
C ALA A 170 15.28 -52.09 13.04
N SER A 171 16.22 -53.03 13.25
CA SER A 171 16.20 -53.95 14.39
C SER A 171 16.28 -53.21 15.72
N ALA A 172 17.13 -52.17 15.82
CA ALA A 172 17.25 -51.32 17.01
C ALA A 172 15.96 -50.54 17.35
N SER A 173 15.05 -50.38 16.38
CA SER A 173 13.78 -49.68 16.53
C SER A 173 12.57 -50.62 16.58
N GLY A 174 12.80 -51.94 16.70
CA GLY A 174 11.75 -52.95 16.86
C GLY A 174 10.94 -53.25 15.59
N VAL A 175 11.43 -52.89 14.39
CA VAL A 175 10.71 -53.10 13.12
C VAL A 175 11.56 -53.77 12.04
N SER A 176 10.91 -54.32 11.02
CA SER A 176 11.60 -54.91 9.87
C SER A 176 12.16 -53.83 8.93
N ALA A 177 13.28 -54.14 8.26
CA ALA A 177 13.88 -53.24 7.27
C ALA A 177 12.95 -52.95 6.07
N GLN A 178 12.07 -53.89 5.73
CA GLN A 178 11.11 -53.73 4.63
C GLN A 178 9.99 -52.76 5.00
N SER A 179 9.49 -52.83 6.24
CA SER A 179 8.50 -51.89 6.78
C SER A 179 9.06 -50.46 6.76
N LEU A 180 10.31 -50.29 7.20
CA LEU A 180 10.99 -49.00 7.21
C LEU A 180 11.25 -48.45 5.80
N ARG A 181 11.68 -49.31 4.86
CA ARG A 181 11.86 -48.93 3.46
C ARG A 181 10.55 -48.46 2.83
N ARG A 182 9.45 -49.15 3.12
CA ARG A 182 8.11 -48.80 2.64
C ARG A 182 7.67 -47.44 3.18
N ALA A 183 7.78 -47.21 4.49
CA ALA A 183 7.44 -45.93 5.12
C ALA A 183 8.21 -44.75 4.51
N PHE A 184 9.53 -44.88 4.35
CA PHE A 184 10.34 -43.83 3.70
C PHE A 184 9.92 -43.59 2.24
N LEU A 185 9.61 -44.64 1.47
CA LEU A 185 9.19 -44.47 0.08
C LEU A 185 7.80 -43.84 -0.04
N GLU A 186 6.85 -44.25 0.80
CA GLU A 186 5.48 -43.71 0.79
C GLU A 186 5.45 -42.26 1.27
N GLU A 187 6.24 -41.89 2.28
CA GLU A 187 6.22 -40.55 2.88
C GLU A 187 7.18 -39.56 2.21
N THR A 188 8.34 -40.03 1.76
CA THR A 188 9.43 -39.16 1.28
C THR A 188 9.71 -39.32 -0.22
N GLY A 189 9.12 -40.32 -0.86
CA GLY A 189 9.42 -40.71 -2.24
C GLY A 189 10.80 -41.33 -2.43
N MET A 190 11.60 -41.47 -1.37
CA MET A 190 12.99 -41.94 -1.43
C MET A 190 13.19 -43.21 -0.59
N THR A 191 14.10 -44.07 -1.05
CA THR A 191 14.59 -45.14 -0.16
C THR A 191 15.46 -44.53 0.94
N PRO A 192 15.56 -45.15 2.13
CA PRO A 192 16.36 -44.62 3.24
C PRO A 192 17.82 -44.30 2.88
N GLY A 193 18.43 -45.09 1.99
CA GLY A 193 19.82 -44.87 1.53
C GLY A 193 19.97 -43.66 0.59
N VAL A 194 18.99 -43.45 -0.30
CA VAL A 194 18.95 -42.27 -1.18
C VAL A 194 18.67 -41.01 -0.36
N TRP A 195 17.72 -41.10 0.58
CA TRP A 195 17.38 -40.03 1.52
C TRP A 195 18.62 -39.61 2.34
N ARG A 196 19.34 -40.56 2.94
CA ARG A 196 20.58 -40.28 3.70
C ARG A 196 21.63 -39.56 2.86
N THR A 197 21.84 -40.00 1.62
CA THR A 197 22.82 -39.36 0.71
C THR A 197 22.41 -37.94 0.35
N ALA A 198 21.13 -37.72 0.06
CA ALA A 198 20.60 -36.39 -0.25
C ALA A 198 20.74 -35.42 0.94
N THR A 199 20.48 -35.88 2.17
CA THR A 199 20.66 -35.07 3.39
C THR A 199 22.11 -34.65 3.58
N ARG A 200 23.07 -35.58 3.40
CA ARG A 200 24.51 -35.28 3.49
C ARG A 200 24.97 -34.23 2.46
N LEU A 201 24.47 -34.33 1.23
CA LEU A 201 24.81 -33.40 0.14
C LEU A 201 24.22 -32.01 0.37
N HIS A 202 23.06 -31.92 1.01
CA HIS A 202 22.46 -30.66 1.43
C HIS A 202 23.37 -29.94 2.43
N THR A 203 23.73 -30.60 3.54
CA THR A 203 24.68 -30.05 4.54
C THR A 203 26.02 -29.62 3.93
N ALA A 204 26.51 -30.36 2.92
CA ALA A 204 27.77 -30.04 2.27
C ALA A 204 27.78 -28.70 1.51
N ARG A 205 26.63 -28.20 1.06
CA ARG A 205 26.54 -26.88 0.39
C ARG A 205 26.97 -25.75 1.31
N GLU A 206 26.62 -25.84 2.58
CA GLU A 206 26.92 -24.83 3.60
C GLU A 206 28.44 -24.68 3.77
N TYR A 207 29.14 -25.80 3.86
CA TYR A 207 30.60 -25.81 3.96
C TYR A 207 31.28 -25.24 2.70
N LEU A 208 30.74 -25.51 1.51
CA LEU A 208 31.32 -25.01 0.25
C LEU A 208 31.10 -23.50 0.04
N LEU A 209 29.93 -22.96 0.41
CA LEU A 209 29.68 -21.52 0.39
C LEU A 209 30.56 -20.77 1.39
N ALA A 210 30.84 -21.38 2.54
CA ALA A 210 31.76 -20.85 3.54
C ALA A 210 33.23 -20.90 3.10
N GLY A 211 33.53 -21.42 1.90
CA GLY A 211 34.87 -21.46 1.32
C GLY A 211 35.73 -22.63 1.78
N TYR A 212 35.18 -23.60 2.52
CA TYR A 212 35.91 -24.80 2.88
C TYR A 212 36.21 -25.66 1.64
N SER A 213 37.34 -26.38 1.69
CA SER A 213 37.76 -27.19 0.56
C SER A 213 36.81 -28.38 0.32
N VAL A 214 36.72 -28.79 -0.95
CA VAL A 214 35.88 -29.93 -1.37
C VAL A 214 36.29 -31.23 -0.65
N ALA A 215 37.59 -31.43 -0.43
CA ALA A 215 38.10 -32.64 0.23
C ALA A 215 37.74 -32.67 1.73
N TRP A 216 37.86 -31.54 2.43
CA TRP A 216 37.49 -31.43 3.84
C TRP A 216 35.98 -31.60 4.04
N THR A 217 35.19 -30.97 3.17
CA THR A 217 33.71 -31.05 3.20
C THR A 217 33.21 -32.49 3.06
N ALA A 218 33.81 -33.28 2.17
CA ALA A 218 33.41 -34.67 1.92
C ALA A 218 33.57 -35.58 3.14
N ASP A 219 34.65 -35.42 3.90
CA ASP A 219 34.93 -36.18 5.12
C ASP A 219 33.91 -35.87 6.22
N GLN A 220 33.62 -34.58 6.44
CA GLN A 220 32.72 -34.13 7.51
C GLN A 220 31.26 -34.53 7.31
N VAL A 221 30.80 -34.62 6.05
CA VAL A 221 29.45 -35.11 5.73
C VAL A 221 29.40 -36.63 5.56
N GLY A 222 30.50 -37.35 5.83
CA GLY A 222 30.53 -38.81 5.92
C GLY A 222 30.61 -39.55 4.58
N PHE A 223 31.22 -38.94 3.55
CA PHE A 223 31.58 -39.63 2.31
C PHE A 223 32.94 -40.31 2.46
N ALA A 224 33.06 -41.55 1.97
CA ALA A 224 34.31 -42.30 2.03
C ALA A 224 35.45 -41.71 1.17
N SER A 225 35.11 -40.87 0.17
CA SER A 225 36.11 -40.18 -0.65
C SER A 225 35.58 -38.88 -1.27
N ALA A 226 36.49 -37.92 -1.49
CA ALA A 226 36.19 -36.64 -2.15
C ALA A 226 35.70 -36.82 -3.59
N HIS A 227 36.19 -37.85 -4.31
CA HIS A 227 35.76 -38.13 -5.68
C HIS A 227 34.31 -38.62 -5.74
N GLY A 228 33.93 -39.53 -4.82
CA GLY A 228 32.54 -39.98 -4.69
C GLY A 228 31.59 -38.85 -4.31
N PHE A 229 32.04 -37.95 -3.42
CA PHE A 229 31.31 -36.74 -3.06
C PHE A 229 31.10 -35.79 -4.26
N ILE A 230 32.15 -35.47 -5.01
CA ILE A 230 32.06 -34.57 -6.19
C ILE A 230 31.05 -35.11 -7.19
N ARG A 231 31.08 -36.42 -7.48
CA ARG A 231 30.14 -37.05 -8.40
C ARG A 231 28.71 -36.95 -7.89
N ALA A 232 28.45 -37.38 -6.66
CA ALA A 232 27.10 -37.34 -6.07
C ALA A 232 26.54 -35.91 -5.97
N PHE A 233 27.39 -34.93 -5.64
CA PHE A 233 27.03 -33.51 -5.63
C PHE A 233 26.71 -33.00 -7.03
N SER A 234 27.52 -33.34 -8.02
CA SER A 234 27.30 -32.94 -9.42
C SER A 234 26.04 -33.57 -10.00
N ASP A 235 25.78 -34.83 -9.70
CA ASP A 235 24.58 -35.57 -10.13
C ASP A 235 23.31 -34.93 -9.53
N ARG A 236 23.37 -34.48 -8.27
CA ARG A 236 22.21 -33.88 -7.57
C ARG A 236 21.98 -32.41 -7.92
N PHE A 237 23.03 -31.61 -8.07
CA PHE A 237 22.93 -30.16 -8.22
C PHE A 237 23.31 -29.66 -9.62
N GLY A 238 23.57 -30.56 -10.57
CA GLY A 238 23.82 -30.27 -11.98
C GLY A 238 25.17 -29.62 -12.28
N GLN A 239 26.00 -29.37 -11.27
CA GLN A 239 27.31 -28.76 -11.43
C GLN A 239 28.28 -29.19 -10.32
N THR A 240 29.59 -29.14 -10.63
CA THR A 240 30.62 -29.52 -9.66
C THR A 240 30.64 -28.56 -8.46
N PRO A 241 30.98 -29.03 -7.25
CA PRO A 241 31.08 -28.20 -6.03
C PRO A 241 31.83 -26.87 -6.24
N ALA A 242 32.98 -26.92 -6.92
CA ALA A 242 33.83 -25.76 -7.15
C ALA A 242 33.31 -24.80 -8.23
N ARG A 243 32.51 -25.28 -9.20
CA ARG A 243 31.84 -24.43 -10.18
C ARG A 243 30.57 -23.80 -9.59
N TRP A 244 29.84 -24.58 -8.80
CA TRP A 244 28.67 -24.15 -8.04
C TRP A 244 28.99 -22.95 -7.13
N ALA A 245 30.16 -22.99 -6.46
CA ALA A 245 30.64 -21.88 -5.64
C ALA A 245 31.09 -20.63 -6.44
N ARG A 246 31.43 -20.75 -7.73
CA ARG A 246 31.99 -19.66 -8.56
C ARG A 246 30.98 -18.97 -9.50
N GLY A 247 29.86 -19.60 -9.85
CA GLY A 247 28.91 -19.09 -10.84
C GLY A 247 27.96 -17.96 -10.37
N LYS A 248 27.98 -17.60 -9.09
CA LYS A 248 27.07 -16.60 -8.50
C LYS A 248 27.66 -15.17 -8.44
N THR A 249 28.56 -14.77 -9.36
CA THR A 249 29.36 -13.51 -9.24
C THR A 249 29.46 -12.50 -10.43
N ALA A 250 28.65 -12.47 -11.53
CA ALA A 250 28.79 -11.38 -12.57
C ALA A 250 27.64 -11.11 -13.64
N VAL A 251 27.23 -9.80 -13.82
CA VAL A 251 26.87 -8.97 -15.06
C VAL A 251 25.45 -8.90 -15.75
N GLY A 252 24.99 -7.67 -16.22
CA GLY A 252 24.19 -7.41 -17.50
C GLY A 252 23.13 -6.25 -17.58
N ASP A 253 22.74 -5.57 -18.73
CA ASP A 253 21.95 -4.27 -18.87
C ASP A 253 20.79 -4.15 -19.92
N GLY A 254 19.82 -3.20 -19.76
CA GLY A 254 18.90 -2.63 -20.81
C GLY A 254 17.35 -2.60 -20.63
N GLU A 255 16.74 -1.51 -20.14
CA GLU A 255 15.29 -1.11 -20.06
C GLU A 255 14.17 -2.14 -19.72
N ARG A 256 14.04 -3.29 -20.40
CA ARG A 256 13.44 -4.51 -19.78
C ARG A 256 14.39 -5.15 -18.76
N ALA A 257 15.68 -4.96 -18.99
CA ALA A 257 16.72 -5.12 -18.02
C ALA A 257 16.85 -3.93 -17.06
N LEU A 258 16.10 -2.81 -17.17
CA LEU A 258 15.93 -1.87 -16.05
C LEU A 258 14.86 -2.40 -15.07
N GLU A 259 13.85 -3.11 -15.58
CA GLU A 259 12.91 -3.92 -14.80
C GLU A 259 13.58 -5.19 -14.23
N ALA A 260 14.61 -5.71 -14.91
CA ALA A 260 15.48 -6.78 -14.41
C ALA A 260 16.68 -6.32 -13.54
N ARG A 261 17.04 -5.03 -13.59
CA ARG A 261 18.11 -4.41 -12.78
C ARG A 261 17.61 -3.70 -11.54
N ARG A 262 16.30 -3.73 -11.31
CA ARG A 262 15.67 -3.49 -10.01
C ARG A 262 16.17 -4.45 -8.92
N THR A 263 17.28 -5.20 -9.11
CA THR A 263 17.62 -6.42 -8.35
C THR A 263 19.07 -6.87 -8.41
N THR A 264 20.04 -6.08 -7.96
CA THR A 264 21.44 -6.59 -7.96
C THR A 264 22.36 -6.15 -6.81
N CYS A 265 22.15 -5.00 -6.14
CA CYS A 265 23.07 -4.51 -5.09
C CYS A 265 22.66 -4.81 -3.64
N LEU A 266 21.75 -5.75 -3.44
CA LEU A 266 21.28 -6.17 -2.13
C LEU A 266 22.13 -7.26 -1.47
N ALA A 267 22.77 -8.09 -2.31
CA ALA A 267 23.57 -9.22 -1.88
C ALA A 267 24.78 -8.81 -1.00
N GLU A 268 25.25 -7.56 -1.10
CA GLU A 268 26.37 -7.05 -0.30
C GLU A 268 25.93 -6.46 1.05
N SER A 269 24.82 -5.74 1.11
CA SER A 269 24.27 -5.16 2.36
C SER A 269 23.66 -6.24 3.27
N LEU A 270 23.11 -7.30 2.67
CA LEU A 270 22.68 -8.52 3.34
C LEU A 270 23.81 -9.30 4.02
N ARG A 271 25.07 -9.11 3.64
CA ARG A 271 26.18 -9.75 4.34
C ARG A 271 26.59 -9.01 5.61
N ARG A 272 26.18 -7.74 5.79
CA ARG A 272 26.61 -6.90 6.91
C ARG A 272 25.53 -6.64 7.99
N GLY A 273 24.25 -6.93 7.72
CA GLY A 273 23.13 -6.62 8.64
C GLY A 273 22.75 -7.70 9.66
N ALA A 274 22.64 -8.98 9.25
CA ALA A 274 22.13 -10.06 10.11
C ALA A 274 23.11 -10.53 11.21
N ALA A 275 24.39 -10.14 11.13
CA ALA A 275 25.33 -10.40 12.20
C ALA A 275 25.29 -9.34 13.33
N ALA A 276 24.53 -8.24 13.18
CA ALA A 276 24.77 -7.02 13.94
C ALA A 276 23.54 -6.28 14.52
N GLY A 277 22.34 -6.86 14.57
CA GLY A 277 21.19 -6.23 15.24
C GLY A 277 20.85 -4.82 14.71
N ARG A 278 20.91 -4.60 13.40
CA ARG A 278 20.63 -3.29 12.78
C ARG A 278 19.13 -3.03 12.60
N SER A 279 18.74 -1.79 12.86
CA SER A 279 17.39 -1.22 12.67
C SER A 279 16.95 -1.20 11.20
N VAL A 280 15.63 -1.24 10.97
CA VAL A 280 14.99 -1.07 9.65
C VAL A 280 15.60 0.13 8.91
N PRO A 281 15.94 0.01 7.60
CA PRO A 281 16.47 1.12 6.82
C PRO A 281 15.51 2.32 6.78
N SER A 282 16.07 3.52 6.64
CA SER A 282 15.24 4.70 6.34
C SER A 282 14.59 4.56 4.96
N ILE A 283 13.34 4.99 4.84
CA ILE A 283 12.62 4.96 3.57
C ILE A 283 13.14 6.11 2.71
N PRO A 284 13.67 5.86 1.50
CA PRO A 284 14.22 6.93 0.68
C PRO A 284 13.14 7.81 0.07
N ALA A 285 13.42 9.11 -0.05
CA ALA A 285 12.58 10.06 -0.75
C ALA A 285 12.23 9.59 -2.17
N SER A 286 10.96 9.72 -2.55
CA SER A 286 10.41 9.23 -3.84
C SER A 286 9.95 10.38 -4.72
N VAL A 287 10.10 10.25 -6.04
CA VAL A 287 9.62 11.23 -7.01
C VAL A 287 8.84 10.54 -8.12
N ALA A 288 7.66 11.05 -8.45
CA ALA A 288 6.99 10.75 -9.70
C ALA A 288 7.14 11.95 -10.63
N ALA A 289 7.91 11.76 -11.71
CA ALA A 289 8.10 12.80 -12.73
C ALA A 289 6.75 13.23 -13.34
N ARG A 290 6.71 14.50 -13.75
CA ARG A 290 5.54 15.16 -14.34
C ARG A 290 4.91 14.32 -15.46
N ARG A 291 3.61 14.06 -15.35
CA ARG A 291 2.83 13.26 -16.31
C ARG A 291 1.36 13.63 -16.31
N THR A 292 0.64 13.20 -17.34
CA THR A 292 -0.81 13.42 -17.47
C THR A 292 -1.49 12.10 -17.81
N TYR A 293 -2.48 11.69 -17.02
CA TYR A 293 -3.35 10.56 -17.35
C TYR A 293 -4.62 11.09 -18.00
N ARG A 294 -4.96 10.61 -19.20
CA ARG A 294 -6.14 11.12 -19.93
C ARG A 294 -7.46 10.64 -19.34
N ASP A 295 -7.52 9.38 -18.94
CA ASP A 295 -8.77 8.70 -18.58
C ASP A 295 -8.72 8.13 -17.15
N THR A 296 -7.84 8.67 -16.29
CA THR A 296 -7.63 8.16 -14.93
C THR A 296 -7.46 9.31 -13.94
N HIS A 297 -8.37 9.38 -12.97
CA HIS A 297 -8.19 10.19 -11.77
C HIS A 297 -7.27 9.46 -10.79
N VAL A 298 -6.56 10.20 -9.96
CA VAL A 298 -5.68 9.61 -8.94
C VAL A 298 -5.95 10.28 -7.60
N VAL A 299 -6.27 9.49 -6.59
CA VAL A 299 -6.13 9.93 -5.19
C VAL A 299 -4.73 9.56 -4.74
N LEU A 300 -3.96 10.52 -4.24
CA LEU A 300 -2.70 10.25 -3.55
C LEU A 300 -2.91 10.50 -2.06
N TRP A 301 -2.78 9.45 -1.24
CA TRP A 301 -2.92 9.53 0.21
C TRP A 301 -1.56 9.42 0.90
N MET A 302 -1.27 10.33 1.81
CA MET A 302 -0.10 10.29 2.68
C MET A 302 -0.36 9.36 3.86
N TYR A 303 0.12 8.12 3.76
CA TYR A 303 0.09 7.16 4.89
C TYR A 303 1.01 7.61 6.03
N ARG A 304 2.17 8.18 5.70
CA ARG A 304 3.18 8.63 6.66
C ARG A 304 4.00 9.78 6.11
N GLY A 305 4.37 10.73 6.97
CA GLY A 305 5.31 11.81 6.64
C GLY A 305 4.72 12.87 5.70
N THR A 306 5.57 13.49 4.87
CA THR A 306 5.23 14.66 4.05
C THR A 306 5.53 14.45 2.56
N ALA A 307 4.80 15.17 1.71
CA ALA A 307 5.04 15.21 0.28
C ALA A 307 4.64 16.56 -0.31
N ARG A 308 5.20 16.87 -1.48
CA ARG A 308 4.83 17.97 -2.34
C ARG A 308 4.27 17.45 -3.64
N VAL A 309 3.05 17.87 -3.97
CA VAL A 309 2.37 17.54 -5.20
C VAL A 309 2.18 18.81 -6.01
N SER A 310 2.60 18.79 -7.26
CA SER A 310 2.27 19.84 -8.22
C SER A 310 1.19 19.30 -9.16
N VAL A 311 0.09 20.01 -9.33
CA VAL A 311 -0.93 19.73 -10.35
C VAL A 311 -1.05 20.96 -11.24
N ASP A 312 -0.64 20.82 -12.49
CA ASP A 312 -0.36 21.89 -13.44
C ASP A 312 0.56 22.97 -12.85
N ASP A 313 0.00 24.14 -12.52
CA ASP A 313 0.70 25.27 -11.91
C ASP A 313 0.50 25.35 -10.39
N ARG A 314 -0.38 24.50 -9.82
CA ARG A 314 -0.73 24.53 -8.39
C ARG A 314 0.23 23.64 -7.63
N ARG A 315 0.86 24.18 -6.57
CA ARG A 315 1.69 23.41 -5.64
C ARG A 315 0.94 23.17 -4.33
N ILE A 316 0.99 21.93 -3.86
CA ILE A 316 0.26 21.45 -2.69
C ILE A 316 1.25 20.71 -1.80
N GLU A 317 1.31 21.10 -0.53
CA GLU A 317 2.03 20.33 0.49
C GLU A 317 1.05 19.44 1.25
N LEU A 318 1.44 18.19 1.45
CA LEU A 318 0.67 17.15 2.13
C LEU A 318 1.44 16.67 3.35
N SER A 319 0.72 16.38 4.42
CA SER A 319 1.24 15.77 5.65
C SER A 319 0.49 14.47 5.96
N GLU A 320 0.97 13.70 6.94
CA GLU A 320 0.44 12.38 7.29
C GLU A 320 -1.07 12.32 7.54
N GLY A 321 -1.80 11.61 6.71
CA GLY A 321 -3.26 11.54 6.71
C GLY A 321 -3.91 12.42 5.65
N ASP A 322 -3.19 13.38 5.04
CA ASP A 322 -3.72 14.13 3.90
C ASP A 322 -3.87 13.24 2.68
N ALA A 323 -4.92 13.47 1.91
CA ALA A 323 -5.10 12.88 0.61
C ALA A 323 -5.53 13.95 -0.40
N VAL A 324 -4.95 13.89 -1.59
CA VAL A 324 -5.26 14.78 -2.70
C VAL A 324 -5.92 14.02 -3.84
N TRP A 325 -7.03 14.55 -4.32
CA TRP A 325 -7.68 14.14 -5.55
C TRP A 325 -7.06 14.91 -6.73
N MET A 326 -6.55 14.17 -7.71
CA MET A 326 -5.93 14.67 -8.93
C MET A 326 -6.79 14.24 -10.13
N PRO A 327 -7.46 15.18 -10.82
CA PRO A 327 -8.31 14.85 -11.93
C PRO A 327 -7.56 14.26 -13.15
N ALA A 328 -8.24 13.44 -13.93
CA ALA A 328 -7.78 13.06 -15.26
C ALA A 328 -7.61 14.32 -16.14
N GLY A 329 -6.73 14.24 -17.13
CA GLY A 329 -6.36 15.35 -18.01
C GLY A 329 -5.37 16.35 -17.41
N HIS A 330 -5.09 16.30 -16.11
CA HIS A 330 -4.20 17.24 -15.43
C HIS A 330 -2.78 16.70 -15.31
N SER A 331 -1.80 17.58 -15.54
CA SER A 331 -0.40 17.24 -15.32
C SER A 331 -0.11 17.19 -13.83
N HIS A 332 0.49 16.13 -13.34
CA HIS A 332 0.88 16.03 -11.94
C HIS A 332 2.31 15.54 -11.79
N GLU A 333 2.96 16.04 -10.74
CA GLU A 333 4.30 15.70 -10.30
C GLU A 333 4.28 15.53 -8.79
N VAL A 334 4.95 14.51 -8.27
CA VAL A 334 4.94 14.17 -6.84
C VAL A 334 6.37 14.06 -6.36
N ALA A 335 6.68 14.67 -5.22
CA ALA A 335 7.91 14.47 -4.47
C ALA A 335 7.55 14.13 -3.02
N VAL A 336 7.86 12.91 -2.59
CA VAL A 336 7.65 12.38 -1.24
C VAL A 336 8.97 12.45 -0.49
N ASP A 337 8.96 12.96 0.73
CA ASP A 337 10.17 13.18 1.52
C ASP A 337 10.75 11.86 2.09
N ASP A 338 11.96 11.93 2.64
CA ASP A 338 12.59 10.78 3.32
C ASP A 338 11.77 10.33 4.54
N GLY A 339 11.67 9.03 4.76
CA GLY A 339 10.85 8.43 5.82
C GLY A 339 9.34 8.45 5.56
N ALA A 340 8.88 9.05 4.45
CA ALA A 340 7.47 9.23 4.12
C ALA A 340 6.96 8.18 3.13
N VAL A 341 5.65 7.94 3.17
CA VAL A 341 4.96 6.96 2.32
C VAL A 341 3.68 7.59 1.78
N ALA A 342 3.60 7.70 0.47
CA ALA A 342 2.40 8.07 -0.25
C ALA A 342 1.84 6.84 -0.98
N LEU A 343 0.52 6.64 -0.96
CA LEU A 343 -0.17 5.52 -1.60
C LEU A 343 -1.15 6.06 -2.64
N PRO A 344 -0.99 5.70 -3.93
CA PRO A 344 -1.91 6.13 -4.97
C PRO A 344 -3.08 5.15 -5.12
N MET A 345 -4.24 5.69 -5.44
CA MET A 345 -5.45 4.96 -5.82
C MET A 345 -5.95 5.52 -7.16
N PRO A 346 -5.79 4.79 -8.27
CA PRO A 346 -6.31 5.19 -9.55
C PRO A 346 -7.81 4.89 -9.66
N PHE A 347 -8.56 5.79 -10.30
CA PHE A 347 -9.97 5.62 -10.62
C PHE A 347 -10.22 5.94 -12.08
N SER A 348 -11.01 5.11 -12.76
CA SER A 348 -11.39 5.37 -14.14
C SER A 348 -12.25 6.64 -14.24
N ALA A 349 -12.04 7.45 -15.28
CA ALA A 349 -12.69 8.74 -15.44
C ALA A 349 -14.21 8.65 -15.70
N ASP A 350 -14.69 7.50 -16.15
CA ASP A 350 -16.11 7.21 -16.39
C ASP A 350 -16.90 6.85 -15.10
N LEU A 351 -16.20 6.51 -14.00
CA LEU A 351 -16.84 6.16 -12.73
C LEU A 351 -17.44 7.37 -12.00
N LEU A 352 -17.08 8.59 -12.41
CA LEU A 352 -17.52 9.81 -11.75
C LEU A 352 -17.78 10.93 -12.78
N ASP A 353 -18.92 11.60 -12.69
CA ASP A 353 -19.20 12.83 -13.45
C ASP A 353 -18.50 14.05 -12.79
N VAL A 354 -17.18 14.01 -12.76
CA VAL A 354 -16.32 15.11 -12.26
C VAL A 354 -15.89 15.96 -13.45
N ARG A 355 -16.75 16.88 -13.90
CA ARG A 355 -16.45 17.93 -14.89
C ARG A 355 -15.25 18.84 -14.52
N GLY A 356 -14.04 18.62 -15.03
CA GLY A 356 -12.96 19.62 -15.00
C GLY A 356 -12.21 19.82 -13.66
N ASP A 357 -11.24 20.73 -13.72
CA ASP A 357 -9.96 20.97 -13.01
C ASP A 357 -9.86 20.93 -11.47
N ASP A 358 -10.74 20.17 -10.81
CA ASP A 358 -10.85 20.22 -9.35
C ASP A 358 -9.78 19.41 -8.63
N VAL A 359 -8.72 20.06 -8.19
CA VAL A 359 -7.72 19.45 -7.29
C VAL A 359 -8.12 19.64 -5.82
N VAL A 360 -8.61 18.59 -5.15
CA VAL A 360 -9.16 18.68 -3.77
C VAL A 360 -8.23 18.00 -2.77
N VAL A 361 -7.97 18.65 -1.63
CA VAL A 361 -7.19 18.08 -0.52
C VAL A 361 -8.09 17.89 0.68
N THR A 362 -7.96 16.75 1.35
CA THR A 362 -8.69 16.42 2.58
C THR A 362 -7.80 15.66 3.54
N ARG A 363 -8.13 15.65 4.83
CA ARG A 363 -7.46 14.79 5.81
C ARG A 363 -8.33 13.62 6.17
N VAL A 364 -7.72 12.44 6.11
CA VAL A 364 -8.26 11.16 6.52
C VAL A 364 -7.89 10.94 7.99
N PRO A 365 -8.85 10.68 8.89
CA PRO A 365 -8.55 10.37 10.28
C PRO A 365 -7.82 9.05 10.43
N ALA A 366 -6.92 8.96 11.42
CA ALA A 366 -6.08 7.77 11.65
C ALA A 366 -6.88 6.45 11.82
N ARG A 367 -8.10 6.52 12.34
CA ARG A 367 -8.99 5.35 12.49
C ARG A 367 -9.49 4.76 11.16
N TRP A 368 -9.38 5.51 10.05
CA TRP A 368 -9.72 5.07 8.71
C TRP A 368 -8.53 4.41 7.97
N THR A 369 -7.34 4.35 8.58
CA THR A 369 -6.12 3.82 7.96
C THR A 369 -6.31 2.43 7.34
N GLN A 370 -6.92 1.48 8.08
CA GLN A 370 -7.14 0.13 7.57
C GLN A 370 -8.13 0.10 6.39
N PHE A 371 -9.19 0.91 6.46
CA PHE A 371 -10.15 1.05 5.35
C PHE A 371 -9.50 1.69 4.12
N MET A 372 -8.63 2.67 4.30
CA MET A 372 -7.86 3.26 3.18
C MET A 372 -6.91 2.24 2.57
N LEU A 373 -6.16 1.48 3.39
CA LEU A 373 -5.28 0.42 2.91
C LEU A 373 -6.06 -0.65 2.14
N HIS A 374 -7.22 -1.07 2.65
CA HIS A 374 -8.13 -1.98 1.96
C HIS A 374 -8.48 -1.48 0.55
N ASN A 375 -8.83 -0.19 0.41
CA ASN A 375 -9.18 0.41 -0.86
C ASN A 375 -7.98 0.59 -1.79
N VAL A 376 -6.81 0.95 -1.25
CA VAL A 376 -5.55 0.97 -2.01
C VAL A 376 -5.30 -0.40 -2.62
N ILE A 377 -5.27 -1.46 -1.81
CA ILE A 377 -5.00 -2.83 -2.25
C ILE A 377 -6.05 -3.30 -3.27
N SER A 378 -7.33 -3.10 -2.97
CA SER A 378 -8.43 -3.53 -3.84
C SER A 378 -8.41 -2.78 -5.18
N SER A 379 -8.05 -1.49 -5.21
CA SER A 379 -8.03 -0.69 -6.44
C SER A 379 -6.96 -1.13 -7.45
N VAL A 380 -5.79 -1.58 -6.97
CA VAL A 380 -4.63 -1.89 -7.83
C VAL A 380 -4.26 -3.37 -7.93
N THR A 381 -4.91 -4.23 -7.14
CA THR A 381 -4.68 -5.69 -7.14
C THR A 381 -5.96 -6.46 -7.43
N LEU A 382 -5.85 -7.79 -7.56
CA LEU A 382 -7.00 -8.69 -7.70
C LEU A 382 -7.56 -9.17 -6.36
N LEU A 383 -6.92 -8.82 -5.23
CA LEU A 383 -7.43 -9.11 -3.88
C LEU A 383 -8.56 -8.14 -3.56
N ARG A 384 -9.75 -8.44 -4.09
CA ARG A 384 -10.95 -7.61 -3.99
C ARG A 384 -12.08 -8.42 -3.34
N PRO A 385 -12.89 -7.78 -2.49
CA PRO A 385 -14.15 -8.37 -2.03
C PRO A 385 -15.10 -8.72 -3.17
N GLU A 386 -15.96 -9.69 -2.93
CA GLU A 386 -17.10 -9.93 -3.82
C GLU A 386 -18.00 -8.69 -3.86
N GLY A 387 -18.31 -8.20 -5.05
CA GLY A 387 -19.08 -6.96 -5.23
C GLY A 387 -18.32 -5.68 -4.87
N TYR A 388 -16.98 -5.71 -4.84
CA TYR A 388 -16.15 -4.51 -4.59
C TYR A 388 -16.59 -3.33 -5.47
N ASP A 389 -17.03 -2.27 -4.82
CA ASP A 389 -17.38 -1.00 -5.45
C ASP A 389 -16.25 0.01 -5.22
N PRO A 390 -15.43 0.34 -6.25
CA PRO A 390 -14.34 1.31 -6.10
C PRO A 390 -14.87 2.72 -5.78
N THR A 391 -16.17 3.00 -5.95
CA THR A 391 -16.76 4.29 -5.63
C THR A 391 -17.09 4.47 -4.15
N GLU A 392 -16.99 3.42 -3.33
CA GLU A 392 -17.26 3.52 -1.89
C GLU A 392 -16.26 4.47 -1.19
N VAL A 393 -14.95 4.31 -1.44
CA VAL A 393 -13.94 5.26 -0.96
C VAL A 393 -14.11 6.64 -1.59
N LEU A 394 -14.69 6.71 -2.79
CA LEU A 394 -15.04 7.98 -3.42
C LEU A 394 -16.19 8.68 -2.69
N GLN A 395 -16.93 8.06 -1.77
CA GLN A 395 -17.82 8.83 -0.90
C GLN A 395 -17.03 9.76 0.04
N VAL A 396 -15.79 9.38 0.40
CA VAL A 396 -14.85 10.23 1.15
C VAL A 396 -14.33 11.39 0.29
N PHE A 397 -14.12 11.21 -1.02
CA PHE A 397 -13.54 12.24 -1.92
C PHE A 397 -14.56 12.94 -2.83
N GLY A 398 -15.38 12.18 -3.53
CA GLY A 398 -16.51 12.63 -4.34
C GLY A 398 -17.54 13.44 -3.57
N GLY A 399 -17.77 13.15 -2.28
CA GLY A 399 -18.54 14.04 -1.41
C GLY A 399 -17.90 15.44 -1.26
N LEU A 400 -16.57 15.53 -1.35
CA LEU A 400 -15.80 16.77 -1.18
C LEU A 400 -15.59 17.51 -2.49
N VAL A 401 -15.40 16.79 -3.59
CA VAL A 401 -15.39 17.34 -4.95
C VAL A 401 -16.78 17.90 -5.24
N LYS A 402 -17.84 17.13 -4.96
CA LYS A 402 -19.22 17.59 -5.08
C LYS A 402 -19.51 18.74 -4.13
N ARG A 403 -19.05 18.74 -2.87
CA ARG A 403 -19.32 19.83 -1.93
C ARG A 403 -18.50 21.08 -2.22
N ARG A 404 -17.24 20.95 -2.67
CA ARG A 404 -16.44 22.08 -3.15
C ARG A 404 -17.08 22.68 -4.39
N ARG A 405 -17.57 21.87 -5.32
CA ARG A 405 -18.43 22.33 -6.42
C ARG A 405 -19.72 22.91 -5.91
N ASP A 406 -20.44 22.30 -5.00
CA ASP A 406 -21.64 22.90 -4.43
C ASP A 406 -21.30 24.22 -3.72
N ILE A 407 -20.08 24.44 -3.25
CA ILE A 407 -19.61 25.73 -2.72
C ILE A 407 -19.20 26.68 -3.85
N GLU A 408 -18.55 26.21 -4.91
CA GLU A 408 -18.09 26.97 -6.08
C GLU A 408 -19.23 27.30 -7.09
N ASP A 409 -20.06 26.32 -7.44
CA ASP A 409 -21.32 26.36 -8.19
C ASP A 409 -22.47 27.02 -7.39
N ALA A 410 -22.60 26.78 -6.08
CA ALA A 410 -23.51 27.61 -5.26
C ALA A 410 -22.87 28.94 -4.83
N ALA A 411 -21.68 29.29 -5.33
CA ALA A 411 -21.08 30.61 -5.15
C ALA A 411 -21.82 31.63 -6.03
N LEU A 412 -23.08 31.88 -5.65
CA LEU A 412 -24.02 32.86 -6.17
C LEU A 412 -24.60 32.51 -7.54
N MET A 413 -25.36 31.41 -7.62
CA MET A 413 -26.40 31.33 -8.66
C MET A 413 -27.21 32.62 -8.62
N MET A 414 -27.16 33.38 -9.71
CA MET A 414 -27.92 34.60 -9.85
C MET A 414 -29.36 34.22 -10.15
N PRO A 415 -30.34 34.71 -9.37
CA PRO A 415 -31.74 34.46 -9.71
C PRO A 415 -32.03 34.99 -11.11
N VAL A 416 -32.86 34.25 -11.83
CA VAL A 416 -33.24 34.52 -13.21
C VAL A 416 -34.37 35.54 -13.27
N THR A 417 -35.33 35.47 -12.34
CA THR A 417 -36.46 36.39 -12.26
C THR A 417 -35.97 37.84 -12.21
N PRO A 418 -36.45 38.76 -13.08
CA PRO A 418 -35.91 40.12 -13.20
C PRO A 418 -35.85 40.89 -11.86
N ALA A 419 -36.91 40.82 -11.05
CA ALA A 419 -36.96 41.47 -9.73
C ALA A 419 -35.99 40.85 -8.72
N ALA A 420 -35.89 39.52 -8.65
CA ALA A 420 -34.93 38.84 -7.78
C ALA A 420 -33.47 39.08 -8.23
N ARG A 421 -33.23 39.13 -9.55
CA ARG A 421 -31.93 39.47 -10.15
C ARG A 421 -31.52 40.90 -9.82
N LEU A 422 -32.45 41.84 -9.84
CA LEU A 422 -32.21 43.23 -9.44
C LEU A 422 -31.79 43.32 -7.96
N ILE A 423 -32.53 42.64 -7.07
CA ILE A 423 -32.21 42.57 -5.63
C ILE A 423 -30.81 41.97 -5.43
N ALA A 424 -30.52 40.86 -6.11
CA ALA A 424 -29.22 40.19 -6.05
C ALA A 424 -28.08 41.10 -6.54
N ARG A 425 -28.27 41.80 -7.67
CA ARG A 425 -27.27 42.72 -8.23
C ARG A 425 -26.98 43.86 -7.27
N LYS A 426 -28.01 44.57 -6.82
CA LYS A 426 -27.86 45.69 -5.86
C LYS A 426 -27.18 45.24 -4.56
N THR A 427 -27.49 44.04 -4.09
CA THR A 427 -26.82 43.45 -2.90
C THR A 427 -25.34 43.17 -3.14
N LEU A 428 -24.95 42.77 -4.36
CA LEU A 428 -23.54 42.51 -4.71
C LEU A 428 -22.75 43.79 -4.96
N ASP A 429 -23.41 44.83 -5.49
CA ASP A 429 -22.82 46.15 -5.72
C ASP A 429 -22.41 46.81 -4.39
N ASP A 430 -23.19 46.59 -3.32
CA ASP A 430 -22.83 46.98 -1.95
C ASP A 430 -23.22 45.91 -0.92
N LEU A 431 -22.26 45.05 -0.55
CA LEU A 431 -22.46 44.02 0.47
C LEU A 431 -22.62 44.59 1.89
N ALA A 432 -22.21 45.85 2.12
CA ALA A 432 -22.39 46.53 3.40
C ALA A 432 -23.83 47.04 3.58
N ASP A 433 -24.62 47.11 2.50
CA ASP A 433 -26.01 47.53 2.53
C ASP A 433 -26.83 46.68 3.53
N ARG A 434 -27.66 47.39 4.30
CA ARG A 434 -28.51 46.84 5.36
C ARG A 434 -29.95 46.66 4.93
N THR A 435 -30.30 46.95 3.67
CA THR A 435 -31.64 46.73 3.11
C THR A 435 -32.15 45.33 3.44
N THR A 436 -33.27 45.27 4.16
CA THR A 436 -33.86 44.02 4.64
C THR A 436 -34.70 43.36 3.55
N THR A 437 -35.03 42.08 3.72
CA THR A 437 -35.94 41.38 2.79
C THR A 437 -37.31 42.06 2.70
N THR A 438 -37.78 42.69 3.79
CA THR A 438 -39.04 43.46 3.82
C THR A 438 -38.95 44.70 2.95
N GLN A 439 -37.88 45.47 3.08
CA GLN A 439 -37.64 46.65 2.24
C GLN A 439 -37.49 46.28 0.78
N TRP A 440 -36.77 45.20 0.47
CA TRP A 440 -36.71 44.70 -0.92
C TRP A 440 -38.07 44.29 -1.45
N ALA A 441 -38.92 43.68 -0.63
CA ALA A 441 -40.25 43.26 -1.03
C ALA A 441 -41.16 44.48 -1.30
N GLU A 442 -41.07 45.53 -0.47
CA GLU A 442 -41.75 46.82 -0.69
C GLU A 442 -41.25 47.50 -1.98
N ASP A 443 -39.94 47.57 -2.18
CA ASP A 443 -39.31 48.22 -3.35
C ASP A 443 -39.70 47.58 -4.68
N VAL A 444 -39.89 46.25 -4.71
CA VAL A 444 -40.31 45.52 -5.92
C VAL A 444 -41.81 45.21 -5.95
N GLY A 445 -42.59 45.72 -4.99
CA GLY A 445 -44.06 45.61 -4.96
C GLY A 445 -44.60 44.21 -4.73
N VAL A 446 -43.91 43.36 -3.96
CA VAL A 446 -44.36 41.99 -3.64
C VAL A 446 -44.26 41.66 -2.15
N SER A 447 -44.71 40.47 -1.76
CA SER A 447 -44.54 39.99 -0.39
C SER A 447 -43.12 39.45 -0.12
N VAL A 448 -42.67 39.50 1.15
CA VAL A 448 -41.42 38.86 1.60
C VAL A 448 -41.38 37.36 1.30
N ARG A 449 -42.54 36.70 1.32
CA ARG A 449 -42.68 35.28 0.96
C ARG A 449 -42.33 35.07 -0.51
N THR A 450 -42.76 35.97 -1.39
CA THR A 450 -42.47 35.94 -2.83
C THR A 450 -40.97 36.11 -3.09
N VAL A 451 -40.31 37.08 -2.44
CA VAL A 451 -38.86 37.28 -2.58
C VAL A 451 -38.08 36.04 -2.14
N ASN A 452 -38.39 35.49 -0.96
CA ASN A 452 -37.73 34.28 -0.50
C ASN A 452 -38.02 33.05 -1.37
N ARG A 453 -39.22 32.96 -1.95
CA ARG A 453 -39.59 31.89 -2.88
C ARG A 453 -38.76 31.95 -4.16
N TRP A 454 -38.66 33.11 -4.82
CA TRP A 454 -37.85 33.28 -6.03
C TRP A 454 -36.40 32.84 -5.81
N PHE A 455 -35.77 33.34 -4.74
CA PHE A 455 -34.41 32.95 -4.42
C PHE A 455 -34.31 31.45 -4.11
N ARG A 456 -35.28 30.87 -3.38
CA ARG A 456 -35.23 29.44 -3.03
C ARG A 456 -35.41 28.53 -4.25
N GLU A 457 -36.34 28.85 -5.13
CA GLU A 457 -36.63 28.07 -6.33
C GLU A 457 -35.50 28.18 -7.36
N GLU A 458 -34.84 29.34 -7.46
CA GLU A 458 -33.84 29.60 -8.51
C GLU A 458 -32.39 29.42 -8.05
N THR A 459 -32.11 29.52 -6.74
CA THR A 459 -30.75 29.46 -6.18
C THR A 459 -30.60 28.42 -5.06
N GLY A 460 -31.68 27.70 -4.74
CA GLY A 460 -31.72 26.72 -3.64
C GLY A 460 -31.73 27.34 -2.23
N ARG A 461 -31.68 28.68 -2.10
CA ARG A 461 -31.52 29.39 -0.83
C ARG A 461 -32.49 30.57 -0.75
N GLY A 462 -33.06 30.87 0.42
CA GLY A 462 -33.77 32.14 0.60
C GLY A 462 -32.81 33.34 0.58
N TYR A 463 -33.31 34.55 0.29
CA TYR A 463 -32.49 35.75 0.09
C TYR A 463 -31.50 36.02 1.24
N GLY A 464 -31.94 35.88 2.50
CA GLY A 464 -31.07 36.12 3.67
C GLY A 464 -29.86 35.19 3.72
N ARG A 465 -30.06 33.90 3.41
CA ARG A 465 -28.97 32.91 3.36
C ARG A 465 -28.08 33.14 2.14
N TRP A 466 -28.67 33.47 0.99
CA TRP A 466 -27.94 33.83 -0.23
C TRP A 466 -27.01 35.04 -0.01
N ARG A 467 -27.51 36.12 0.60
CA ARG A 467 -26.73 37.32 0.93
C ARG A 467 -25.62 37.03 1.95
N ARG A 468 -25.90 36.19 2.95
CA ARG A 468 -24.89 35.78 3.94
C ARG A 468 -23.72 35.06 3.26
N THR A 469 -23.99 34.11 2.37
CA THR A 469 -22.96 33.43 1.57
C THR A 469 -22.18 34.43 0.70
N ALA A 470 -22.84 35.43 0.09
CA ALA A 470 -22.18 36.50 -0.67
C ALA A 470 -21.16 37.30 0.16
N ARG A 471 -21.55 37.69 1.38
CA ARG A 471 -20.72 38.45 2.32
C ARG A 471 -19.51 37.66 2.78
N VAL A 472 -19.70 36.38 3.10
CA VAL A 472 -18.63 35.48 3.52
C VAL A 472 -17.60 35.29 2.40
N ARG A 473 -18.04 35.11 1.15
CA ARG A 473 -17.14 35.01 -0.01
C ARG A 473 -16.27 36.26 -0.16
N ARG A 474 -16.88 37.45 -0.16
CA ARG A 474 -16.12 38.71 -0.24
C ARG A 474 -15.18 38.88 0.96
N ALA A 475 -15.56 38.37 2.12
CA ALA A 475 -14.72 38.40 3.30
C ALA A 475 -13.48 37.52 3.13
N MET A 476 -13.61 36.32 2.55
CA MET A 476 -12.47 35.44 2.25
C MET A 476 -11.47 36.15 1.32
N GLU A 477 -11.94 36.80 0.25
CA GLU A 477 -11.08 37.57 -0.67
C GLU A 477 -10.31 38.69 0.04
N LEU A 478 -10.96 39.41 0.95
CA LEU A 478 -10.32 40.48 1.72
C LEU A 478 -9.32 39.94 2.75
N LEU A 479 -9.63 38.82 3.40
CA LEU A 479 -8.74 38.19 4.37
C LEU A 479 -7.49 37.59 3.69
N ASP A 480 -7.65 36.99 2.50
CA ASP A 480 -6.54 36.51 1.67
C ASP A 480 -5.61 37.66 1.25
N GLN A 481 -6.16 38.87 1.07
CA GLN A 481 -5.40 40.11 0.82
C GLN A 481 -4.76 40.70 2.09
N GLY A 482 -4.84 40.00 3.23
CA GLY A 482 -4.26 40.43 4.50
C GLY A 482 -5.07 41.48 5.25
N VAL A 483 -6.32 41.76 4.86
CA VAL A 483 -7.19 42.71 5.58
C VAL A 483 -7.59 42.11 6.93
N ALA A 484 -7.41 42.86 8.01
CA ALA A 484 -7.69 42.38 9.36
C ALA A 484 -9.17 41.94 9.54
N PRO A 485 -9.46 40.85 10.29
CA PRO A 485 -10.82 40.33 10.47
C PRO A 485 -11.87 41.35 10.92
N SER A 486 -11.51 42.28 11.79
CA SER A 486 -12.39 43.36 12.25
C SER A 486 -12.74 44.36 11.15
N VAL A 487 -11.79 44.65 10.25
CA VAL A 487 -11.98 45.54 9.10
C VAL A 487 -12.80 44.84 8.02
N THR A 488 -12.49 43.57 7.76
CA THR A 488 -13.25 42.72 6.82
C THR A 488 -14.71 42.61 7.23
N ALA A 489 -15.00 42.32 8.51
CA ALA A 489 -16.36 42.23 9.04
C ALA A 489 -17.18 43.49 8.72
N ARG A 490 -16.59 44.68 8.91
CA ARG A 490 -17.26 45.96 8.59
C ARG A 490 -17.46 46.14 7.09
N ARG A 491 -16.45 45.83 6.27
CA ARG A 491 -16.50 45.96 4.80
C ARG A 491 -17.56 45.07 4.15
N VAL A 492 -17.87 43.94 4.75
CA VAL A 492 -18.91 43.01 4.27
C VAL A 492 -20.23 43.14 5.02
N GLY A 493 -20.43 44.23 5.77
CA GLY A 493 -21.74 44.60 6.32
C GLY A 493 -22.13 43.94 7.64
N TYR A 494 -21.17 43.45 8.43
CA TYR A 494 -21.40 43.02 9.81
C TYR A 494 -21.11 44.15 10.80
N THR A 495 -22.04 44.38 11.73
CA THR A 495 -21.88 45.37 12.81
C THR A 495 -20.88 44.89 13.88
N HIS A 496 -20.87 43.60 14.17
CA HIS A 496 -20.03 43.01 15.22
C HIS A 496 -19.18 41.86 14.68
N LEU A 497 -17.92 41.82 15.13
CA LEU A 497 -16.97 40.76 14.76
C LEU A 497 -17.47 39.37 15.20
N SER A 498 -18.19 39.27 16.32
CA SER A 498 -18.73 37.99 16.81
C SER A 498 -19.75 37.38 15.83
N ALA A 499 -20.69 38.18 15.33
CA ALA A 499 -21.68 37.74 14.35
C ALA A 499 -21.00 37.36 13.02
N PHE A 500 -20.01 38.13 12.58
CA PHE A 500 -19.19 37.78 11.42
C PHE A 500 -18.45 36.47 11.63
N SER A 501 -17.73 36.30 12.75
CA SER A 501 -16.95 35.10 13.03
C SER A 501 -17.82 33.84 13.10
N ARG A 502 -19.03 33.94 13.67
CA ARG A 502 -20.00 32.84 13.67
C ARG A 502 -20.48 32.55 12.25
N ASP A 503 -20.94 33.56 11.52
CA ASP A 503 -21.52 33.36 10.20
C ASP A 503 -20.48 32.90 9.17
N PHE A 504 -19.25 33.38 9.30
CA PHE A 504 -18.05 32.92 8.58
C PHE A 504 -17.73 31.49 9.00
N GLY A 505 -17.60 31.17 10.29
CA GLY A 505 -17.33 29.81 10.76
C GLY A 505 -18.35 28.77 10.31
N GLU A 506 -19.64 29.10 10.30
CA GLU A 506 -20.72 28.22 9.83
C GLU A 506 -20.74 28.04 8.30
N GLU A 507 -20.21 28.97 7.49
CA GLU A 507 -20.17 28.86 6.02
C GLU A 507 -18.80 28.39 5.49
N VAL A 508 -17.74 28.56 6.28
CA VAL A 508 -16.33 28.41 5.90
C VAL A 508 -15.66 27.28 6.69
N GLY A 509 -16.21 26.90 7.83
CA GLY A 509 -15.69 25.82 8.67
C GLY A 509 -14.54 26.19 9.59
N MET A 510 -14.14 27.46 9.63
CA MET A 510 -13.12 27.97 10.55
C MET A 510 -13.33 29.44 10.87
N SER A 511 -12.69 29.93 11.93
CA SER A 511 -12.77 31.35 12.28
C SER A 511 -11.96 32.23 11.32
N PRO A 512 -12.34 33.52 11.16
CA PRO A 512 -11.56 34.47 10.36
C PRO A 512 -10.10 34.63 10.79
N ARG A 513 -9.79 34.40 12.08
CA ARG A 513 -8.42 34.48 12.60
C ARG A 513 -7.57 33.28 12.18
N GLU A 514 -8.15 32.09 12.18
CA GLU A 514 -7.50 30.87 11.66
C GLU A 514 -7.27 30.99 10.15
N PHE A 515 -8.25 31.55 9.44
CA PHE A 515 -8.14 31.81 8.00
C PHE A 515 -6.92 32.71 7.66
N VAL A 516 -6.70 33.80 8.40
CA VAL A 516 -5.58 34.74 8.19
C VAL A 516 -4.22 34.19 8.63
N ARG A 517 -4.18 33.23 9.56
CA ARG A 517 -2.93 32.61 10.04
C ARG A 517 -2.33 31.60 9.06
N ARG A 518 -3.06 31.24 8.00
CA ARG A 518 -2.55 30.42 6.92
C ARG A 518 -1.53 31.22 6.10
N PRO A 519 -0.38 30.64 5.70
CA PRO A 519 0.53 31.33 4.79
C PRO A 519 -0.23 31.75 3.53
N PRO A 520 -0.04 32.99 3.02
CA PRO A 520 -0.70 33.46 1.81
C PRO A 520 -0.34 32.55 0.63
N ARG A 521 -1.34 32.30 -0.23
CA ARG A 521 -1.29 31.40 -1.38
C ARG A 521 -0.18 31.71 -2.38
#